data_AF-A0AAE1VE63-F1
#
_entry.id   AF-A0AAE1VE63-F1
#
_cell.length_a   1.000
_cell.length_b   1.000
_cell.length_c   1.000
_cell.angle_alpha   90.00
_cell.angle_beta   90.00
_cell.angle_gamma   90.00
#
_symmetry.space_group_name_H-M   'P 1'
#
loop_
_entity.id
_entity.type
_entity.pdbx_description
1 polymer ?
#
loop_
_entity_poly.entity_id
_entity_poly.type
_entity_poly.pdbx_seq_one_letter_code
_entity_poly.pdbx_strand_id
1 'polypeptide(L)'
;MPGAYLLPFHRRGVRRVESTRFNSTRPIYFPFLNFKVYIFREDTVLNLISSSIRQALENPLNYARNYLGDMLDSCVTRVIYLDSDVVLVDDIQKLWNVPLSGSRIIGAPEYCHANFTKYFTDSFWSDPDLTRVFGSRNPCYFNTGVMVMDLGKWREGNYRKKIEGWMELQRQKRIYELGSLPPFLLVFGGLVEPINHRWNQHGLGGDNVMGSCRSLHPGPVSLLHWSGKGKPWVRLDEKRPCPLDYLWEPYDLYKPNYQSSKMRLQHHHNLPFSSSTNLFGYSNYFI
;
A
#
# COMPACT_ATOMS: atom_id res chain seq x y z
N MET A 1 11.09 15.76 14.40
CA MET A 1 11.91 15.48 13.19
C MET A 1 10.97 15.38 12.00
N PRO A 2 11.29 15.95 10.83
CA PRO A 2 10.39 15.85 9.68
C PRO A 2 10.46 14.44 9.11
N GLY A 3 9.51 13.59 9.49
CA GLY A 3 9.28 12.31 8.82
C GLY A 3 8.76 12.61 7.40
N ALA A 4 9.41 12.04 6.39
CA ALA A 4 8.90 12.07 5.04
C ALA A 4 7.71 11.09 4.96
N TYR A 5 6.49 11.63 4.84
CA TYR A 5 5.29 10.84 4.64
C TYR A 5 4.97 10.79 3.16
N LEU A 6 5.10 9.60 2.56
CA LEU A 6 4.55 9.33 1.25
C LEU A 6 3.05 9.10 1.44
N LEU A 7 2.22 10.08 1.08
CA LEU A 7 0.77 9.90 0.97
C LEU A 7 0.45 9.51 -0.47
N PRO A 8 0.02 8.28 -0.74
CA PRO A 8 -0.42 7.95 -2.08
C PRO A 8 -1.86 8.41 -2.23
N PHE A 9 -2.10 9.27 -3.23
CA PHE A 9 -3.44 9.73 -3.57
C PHE A 9 -4.02 8.82 -4.64
N HIS A 10 -5.06 8.06 -4.31
CA HIS A 10 -5.94 7.48 -5.32
C HIS A 10 -7.10 8.44 -5.58
N ARG A 11 -7.27 8.85 -6.84
CA ARG A 11 -8.34 9.74 -7.28
C ARG A 11 -9.21 9.02 -8.32
N ARG A 12 -10.52 9.04 -8.12
CA ARG A 12 -11.55 8.61 -9.10
C ARG A 12 -11.19 9.06 -10.51
N GLY A 13 -11.19 8.14 -11.48
CA GLY A 13 -11.32 8.46 -12.91
C GLY A 13 -10.27 9.41 -13.52
N VAL A 14 -9.16 9.67 -12.83
CA VAL A 14 -8.10 10.52 -13.36
C VAL A 14 -6.98 9.64 -13.91
N ARG A 15 -6.94 9.51 -15.25
CA ARG A 15 -5.67 9.28 -15.95
C ARG A 15 -4.75 10.44 -15.53
N ARG A 16 -3.65 10.13 -14.84
CA ARG A 16 -2.64 11.08 -14.31
C ARG A 16 -3.21 12.20 -13.44
N VAL A 17 -2.94 12.16 -12.13
CA VAL A 17 -2.98 13.40 -11.34
C VAL A 17 -1.88 14.30 -11.90
N GLU A 18 -2.25 15.25 -12.77
CA GLU A 18 -1.33 16.31 -13.19
C GLU A 18 -0.85 17.05 -11.94
N SER A 19 0.46 17.32 -11.87
CA SER A 19 1.11 17.99 -10.72
C SER A 19 0.41 19.29 -10.31
N THR A 20 -0.23 19.95 -11.27
CA THR A 20 -1.04 21.17 -11.12
C THR A 20 -2.27 20.98 -10.24
N ARG A 21 -2.99 19.84 -10.31
CA ARG A 21 -4.18 19.60 -9.46
C ARG A 21 -3.84 19.15 -8.04
N PHE A 22 -2.68 18.53 -7.84
CA PHE A 22 -2.23 18.16 -6.50
C PHE A 22 -1.82 19.40 -5.68
N ASN A 23 -1.13 20.35 -6.33
CA ASN A 23 -0.74 21.61 -5.71
C ASN A 23 -1.94 22.51 -5.34
N SER A 24 -3.09 22.38 -6.03
CA SER A 24 -4.29 23.15 -5.69
C SER A 24 -5.15 22.55 -4.57
N THR A 25 -5.11 21.23 -4.34
CA THR A 25 -5.79 20.58 -3.21
C THR A 25 -4.96 20.54 -1.92
N ARG A 26 -3.67 20.87 -2.01
CA ARG A 26 -2.66 20.84 -0.92
C ARG A 26 -3.09 21.57 0.36
N PRO A 27 -3.56 22.84 0.34
CA PRO A 27 -3.84 23.57 1.57
C PRO A 27 -5.11 23.10 2.28
N ILE A 28 -5.99 22.38 1.59
CA ILE A 28 -7.37 22.13 2.04
C ILE A 28 -7.45 20.89 2.94
N TYR A 29 -6.71 19.83 2.61
CA TYR A 29 -6.82 18.54 3.31
C TYR A 29 -5.66 18.24 4.25
N PHE A 30 -4.47 18.78 3.99
CA PHE A 30 -3.27 18.52 4.81
C PHE A 30 -2.49 19.80 5.13
N PRO A 31 -3.13 20.82 5.75
CA PRO A 31 -2.52 22.14 5.96
C PRO A 31 -1.25 22.11 6.82
N PHE A 32 -1.07 21.07 7.65
CA PHE A 32 0.05 20.95 8.57
C PHE A 32 1.11 19.93 8.13
N LEU A 33 0.93 19.28 6.98
CA LEU A 33 1.88 18.28 6.49
C LEU A 33 2.92 18.91 5.57
N ASN A 34 4.17 18.90 6.00
CA ASN A 34 5.30 19.17 5.12
C ASN A 34 5.58 17.95 4.26
N PHE A 35 5.47 18.09 2.95
CA PHE A 35 5.79 17.04 2.00
C PHE A 35 6.56 17.60 0.80
N LYS A 36 7.35 16.71 0.18
CA LYS A 36 8.01 16.93 -1.11
C LYS A 36 7.53 15.86 -2.06
N VAL A 37 7.14 16.26 -3.27
CA VAL A 37 6.66 15.35 -4.31
C VAL A 37 7.85 14.96 -5.19
N TYR A 38 8.02 13.66 -5.40
CA TYR A 38 8.98 13.10 -6.33
C TYR A 38 8.22 12.43 -7.47
N ILE A 39 8.62 12.71 -8.69
CA ILE A 39 7.98 12.15 -9.88
C ILE A 39 8.69 10.85 -10.24
N PHE A 40 7.94 9.74 -10.27
CA PHE A 40 8.42 8.50 -10.84
C PHE A 40 8.28 8.54 -12.36
N ARG A 41 9.40 8.33 -13.06
CA ARG A 41 9.46 8.27 -14.52
C ARG A 41 9.20 6.84 -14.97
N GLU A 42 7.99 6.55 -15.43
CA GLU A 42 7.57 5.18 -15.77
C GLU A 42 8.47 4.52 -16.84
N ASP A 43 9.02 5.30 -17.76
CA ASP A 43 9.98 4.86 -18.79
C ASP A 43 11.22 4.15 -18.22
N THR A 44 11.58 4.40 -16.96
CA THR A 44 12.75 3.75 -16.35
C THR A 44 12.54 2.25 -16.10
N VAL A 45 11.30 1.77 -16.10
CA VAL A 45 10.97 0.37 -15.79
C VAL A 45 10.17 -0.33 -16.90
N LEU A 46 9.52 0.40 -17.81
CA LEU A 46 8.63 -0.15 -18.83
C LEU A 46 9.24 -1.35 -19.59
N ASN A 47 10.51 -1.26 -20.00
CA ASN A 47 11.18 -2.31 -20.76
C ASN A 47 11.63 -3.52 -19.93
N LEU A 48 11.44 -3.48 -18.61
CA LEU A 48 11.79 -4.55 -17.68
C LEU A 48 10.55 -5.33 -17.19
N ILE A 49 9.35 -4.79 -17.40
CA ILE A 49 8.12 -5.42 -16.95
C ILE A 49 7.77 -6.55 -17.91
N SER A 50 7.63 -7.75 -17.35
CA SER A 50 7.12 -8.93 -18.06
C SER A 50 5.62 -9.09 -17.80
N SER A 51 4.92 -9.75 -18.72
CA SER A 51 3.50 -10.06 -18.55
C SER A 51 3.24 -10.80 -17.23
N SER A 52 2.11 -10.56 -16.58
CA SER A 52 1.72 -11.22 -15.33
C SER A 52 0.39 -11.94 -15.51
N ILE A 53 0.05 -12.88 -14.62
CA ILE A 53 -1.30 -13.48 -14.58
C ILE A 53 -2.37 -12.38 -14.41
N ARG A 54 -1.99 -11.24 -13.81
CA ARG A 54 -2.89 -10.10 -13.63
C ARG A 54 -2.31 -8.88 -14.33
N GLN A 55 -2.97 -8.39 -15.36
CA GLN A 55 -2.57 -7.19 -16.10
C GLN A 55 -2.37 -5.96 -15.19
N ALA A 56 -3.15 -5.83 -14.11
CA ALA A 56 -2.98 -4.76 -13.12
C ALA A 56 -1.58 -4.76 -12.44
N LEU A 57 -0.89 -5.90 -12.40
CA LEU A 57 0.46 -6.03 -11.85
C LEU A 57 1.55 -5.53 -12.81
N GLU A 58 1.20 -5.26 -14.07
CA GLU A 58 2.11 -4.72 -15.09
C GLU A 58 2.19 -3.19 -15.05
N ASN A 59 1.38 -2.52 -14.20
CA ASN A 59 1.45 -1.07 -14.05
C ASN A 59 2.85 -0.66 -13.50
N PRO A 60 3.59 0.25 -14.18
CA PRO A 60 4.89 0.74 -13.75
C PRO A 60 4.93 1.25 -12.30
N LEU A 61 3.83 1.83 -11.81
CA LEU A 61 3.74 2.34 -10.44
C LEU A 61 3.93 1.25 -9.38
N ASN A 62 3.62 -0.02 -9.70
CA ASN A 62 3.88 -1.15 -8.79
C ASN A 62 5.37 -1.42 -8.57
N TYR A 63 6.25 -0.82 -9.40
CA TYR A 63 7.70 -0.98 -9.35
C TYR A 63 8.40 0.28 -8.84
N ALA A 64 7.68 1.39 -8.61
CA ALA A 64 8.27 2.67 -8.18
C ALA A 64 9.14 2.53 -6.92
N ARG A 65 8.77 1.62 -6.00
CA ARG A 65 9.55 1.31 -4.79
C ARG A 65 10.98 0.84 -5.05
N ASN A 66 11.26 0.23 -6.21
CA ASN A 66 12.61 -0.20 -6.60
C ASN A 66 13.56 0.99 -6.77
N TYR A 67 13.00 2.17 -7.03
CA TYR A 67 13.71 3.38 -7.44
C TYR A 67 13.77 4.43 -6.33
N LEU A 68 13.27 4.16 -5.12
CA LEU A 68 13.29 5.14 -4.00
C LEU A 68 14.69 5.62 -3.67
N GLY A 69 15.69 4.71 -3.72
CA GLY A 69 17.09 5.04 -3.51
C GLY A 69 17.70 5.96 -4.59
N ASP A 70 17.04 6.16 -5.72
CA ASP A 70 17.52 7.06 -6.77
C ASP A 70 16.63 8.29 -6.92
N MET A 71 15.33 8.13 -6.64
CA MET A 71 14.34 9.19 -6.74
C MET A 71 14.45 10.20 -5.60
N LEU A 72 14.70 9.75 -4.38
CA LEU A 72 14.75 10.61 -3.20
C LEU A 72 16.13 11.26 -3.07
N ASP A 73 16.16 12.49 -2.56
CA ASP A 73 17.40 13.24 -2.33
C ASP A 73 18.45 12.37 -1.61
N SER A 74 19.72 12.54 -1.96
CA SER A 74 20.83 11.71 -1.44
C SER A 74 20.99 11.79 0.09
N CYS A 75 20.57 12.90 0.70
CA CYS A 75 20.57 13.07 2.15
C CYS A 75 19.50 12.23 2.88
N VAL A 76 18.51 11.67 2.17
CA VAL A 76 17.48 10.81 2.75
C VAL A 76 18.03 9.39 2.90
N THR A 77 18.49 9.02 4.09
CA THR A 77 19.14 7.72 4.32
C THR A 77 18.19 6.63 4.82
N ARG A 78 16.94 6.98 5.18
CA ARG A 78 15.98 6.02 5.72
C ARG A 78 14.55 6.44 5.38
N VAL A 79 13.69 5.47 5.09
CA VAL A 79 12.27 5.69 4.81
C VAL A 79 11.38 4.61 5.41
N ILE A 80 10.12 4.95 5.64
CA ILE A 80 9.03 3.97 5.71
C ILE A 80 8.29 4.05 4.39
N TYR A 81 8.20 2.91 3.70
CA TYR A 81 7.36 2.75 2.52
C TYR A 81 5.98 2.21 2.92
N LEU A 82 4.94 2.85 2.41
CA LEU A 82 3.53 2.48 2.61
C LEU A 82 2.81 2.45 1.26
N ASP A 83 2.10 1.36 0.96
CA ASP A 83 1.18 1.27 -0.17
C ASP A 83 0.00 2.26 -0.02
N SER A 84 -0.68 2.54 -1.13
CA SER A 84 -1.76 3.55 -1.20
C SER A 84 -3.05 3.18 -0.49
N ASP A 85 -3.21 1.92 -0.15
CA ASP A 85 -4.44 1.29 0.32
C ASP A 85 -4.27 0.80 1.75
N VAL A 86 -3.63 1.64 2.57
CA VAL A 86 -3.42 1.41 4.00
C VAL A 86 -4.12 2.45 4.86
N VAL A 87 -4.51 2.05 6.06
CA VAL A 87 -4.93 2.95 7.14
C VAL A 87 -4.06 2.67 8.37
N LEU A 88 -3.36 3.69 8.81
CA LEU A 88 -2.56 3.66 10.04
C LEU A 88 -3.44 3.98 11.25
N VAL A 89 -3.41 3.14 12.28
CA VAL A 89 -4.22 3.28 13.50
C VAL A 89 -3.37 3.42 14.78
N ASP A 90 -2.05 3.54 14.63
CA ASP A 90 -1.08 3.71 15.73
C ASP A 90 -0.01 4.74 15.36
N ASP A 91 0.85 5.11 16.29
CA ASP A 91 1.95 6.07 16.08
C ASP A 91 3.06 5.48 15.20
N ILE A 92 3.19 5.98 13.98
CA ILE A 92 4.20 5.59 12.98
C ILE A 92 5.65 5.73 13.49
N GLN A 93 5.93 6.59 14.48
CA GLN A 93 7.27 6.72 15.05
C GLN A 93 7.75 5.41 15.68
N LYS A 94 6.83 4.58 16.19
CA LYS A 94 7.15 3.26 16.70
C LYS A 94 7.72 2.35 15.61
N LEU A 95 7.17 2.41 14.39
CA LEU A 95 7.70 1.67 13.24
C LEU A 95 9.04 2.27 12.78
N TRP A 96 9.15 3.61 12.76
CA TRP A 96 10.39 4.31 12.39
C TRP A 96 11.58 3.88 13.25
N ASN A 97 11.35 3.70 14.55
CA ASN A 97 12.37 3.36 15.54
C ASN A 97 12.77 1.87 15.55
N VAL A 98 12.15 1.02 14.73
CA VAL A 98 12.56 -0.40 14.62
C VAL A 98 13.98 -0.48 14.06
N PRO A 99 14.97 -1.01 14.81
CA PRO A 99 16.35 -1.09 14.32
C PRO A 99 16.44 -2.09 13.16
N LEU A 100 17.25 -1.77 12.15
CA LEU A 100 17.65 -2.73 11.11
C LEU A 100 19.04 -3.26 11.47
N SER A 101 19.10 -4.50 11.96
CA SER A 101 20.31 -5.07 12.56
C SER A 101 21.27 -5.66 11.51
N GLY A 102 22.58 -5.56 11.80
CA GLY A 102 23.64 -6.12 10.96
C GLY A 102 23.60 -5.62 9.52
N SER A 103 23.61 -6.55 8.57
CA SER A 103 23.58 -6.27 7.13
C SER A 103 22.18 -6.10 6.56
N ARG A 104 21.11 -6.13 7.37
CA ARG A 104 19.73 -5.98 6.89
C ARG A 104 19.48 -4.56 6.39
N ILE A 105 18.77 -4.49 5.26
CA ILE A 105 18.52 -3.26 4.48
C ILE A 105 17.05 -2.88 4.53
N ILE A 106 16.18 -3.88 4.66
CA ILE A 106 14.74 -3.69 4.81
C ILE A 106 14.24 -4.43 6.04
N GLY A 107 13.17 -3.91 6.64
CA GLY A 107 12.38 -4.59 7.65
C GLY A 107 10.92 -4.61 7.25
N ALA A 108 10.26 -5.76 7.44
CA ALA A 108 8.85 -5.97 7.15
C ALA A 108 8.31 -7.13 7.99
N PRO A 109 6.98 -7.23 8.18
CA PRO A 109 6.39 -8.44 8.73
C PRO A 109 6.59 -9.66 7.84
N GLU A 110 7.09 -10.76 8.41
CA GLU A 110 7.36 -12.02 7.73
C GLU A 110 6.28 -13.07 8.03
N TYR A 111 5.82 -13.78 7.02
CA TYR A 111 4.75 -14.77 7.09
C TYR A 111 5.29 -16.13 6.68
N CYS A 112 6.14 -16.71 7.53
CA CYS A 112 6.82 -17.99 7.25
C CYS A 112 5.88 -19.20 7.13
N HIS A 113 4.60 -19.07 7.50
CA HIS A 113 3.58 -20.10 7.28
C HIS A 113 3.07 -20.15 5.83
N ALA A 114 3.34 -19.11 5.03
CA ALA A 114 2.98 -19.11 3.62
C ALA A 114 3.90 -20.07 2.85
N ASN A 115 3.31 -20.82 1.91
CA ASN A 115 4.10 -21.68 1.03
C ASN A 115 4.93 -20.81 0.06
N PHE A 116 6.20 -20.61 0.38
CA PHE A 116 7.14 -19.78 -0.39
C PHE A 116 7.37 -20.28 -1.81
N THR A 117 7.25 -21.60 -2.04
CA THR A 117 7.38 -22.21 -3.37
C THR A 117 6.39 -21.63 -4.38
N LYS A 118 5.19 -21.21 -3.93
CA LYS A 118 4.13 -20.67 -4.81
C LYS A 118 4.43 -19.30 -5.43
N TYR A 119 5.51 -18.63 -5.02
CA TYR A 119 5.87 -17.31 -5.58
C TYR A 119 6.76 -17.41 -6.83
N PHE A 120 7.22 -18.63 -7.16
CA PHE A 120 8.07 -18.92 -8.31
C PHE A 120 7.52 -20.13 -9.08
N THR A 121 7.87 -20.23 -10.36
CA THR A 121 7.42 -21.31 -11.24
C THR A 121 8.23 -22.60 -11.04
N ASP A 122 7.71 -23.73 -11.53
CA ASP A 122 8.45 -25.00 -11.51
C ASP A 122 9.80 -24.90 -12.25
N SER A 123 9.87 -24.08 -13.31
CA SER A 123 11.10 -23.80 -14.07
C SER A 123 12.17 -23.05 -13.27
N PHE A 124 11.79 -22.32 -12.22
CA PHE A 124 12.72 -21.71 -11.28
C PHE A 124 13.27 -22.78 -10.33
N TRP A 125 12.37 -23.58 -9.74
CA TRP A 125 12.74 -24.59 -8.74
C TRP A 125 13.54 -25.77 -9.30
N SER A 126 13.37 -26.08 -10.59
CA SER A 126 14.13 -27.12 -11.27
C SER A 126 15.53 -26.68 -11.73
N ASP A 127 15.89 -25.41 -11.55
CA ASP A 127 17.18 -24.85 -11.96
C ASP A 127 18.11 -24.63 -10.74
N PRO A 128 19.18 -25.43 -10.60
CA PRO A 128 20.11 -25.32 -9.47
C PRO A 128 20.82 -23.97 -9.38
N ASP A 129 21.09 -23.31 -10.52
CA ASP A 129 21.78 -22.02 -10.51
C ASP A 129 20.88 -20.90 -9.99
N LEU A 130 19.58 -20.98 -10.26
CA LEU A 130 18.59 -20.02 -9.77
C LEU A 130 18.30 -20.22 -8.28
N THR A 131 18.06 -21.47 -7.86
CA THR A 131 17.71 -21.78 -6.47
C THR A 131 18.85 -21.51 -5.49
N ARG A 132 20.11 -21.51 -5.95
CA ARG A 132 21.30 -21.12 -5.17
C ARG A 132 21.17 -19.75 -4.50
N VAL A 133 20.36 -18.82 -5.03
CA VAL A 133 20.09 -17.51 -4.39
C VAL A 133 19.61 -17.64 -2.93
N PHE A 134 18.91 -18.74 -2.61
CA PHE A 134 18.40 -19.03 -1.27
C PHE A 134 19.25 -20.02 -0.48
N GLY A 135 20.36 -20.55 -1.02
CA GLY A 135 21.03 -21.74 -0.48
C GLY A 135 21.48 -21.64 0.99
N SER A 136 21.87 -20.47 1.48
CA SER A 136 22.24 -20.23 2.88
C SER A 136 21.17 -19.47 3.68
N ARG A 137 19.98 -19.28 3.10
CA ARG A 137 18.92 -18.43 3.64
C ARG A 137 17.72 -19.30 3.99
N ASN A 138 16.94 -18.87 4.97
CA ASN A 138 15.62 -19.42 5.25
C ASN A 138 14.56 -18.40 4.80
N PRO A 139 14.15 -18.40 3.53
CA PRO A 139 13.30 -17.35 3.00
C PRO A 139 11.85 -17.49 3.49
N CYS A 140 11.31 -16.43 4.06
CA CYS A 140 9.89 -16.29 4.34
C CYS A 140 9.23 -15.30 3.37
N TYR A 141 7.93 -15.49 3.13
CA TYR A 141 7.13 -14.48 2.44
C TYR A 141 7.07 -13.22 3.30
N PHE A 142 7.23 -12.05 2.70
CA PHE A 142 6.87 -10.77 3.30
C PHE A 142 6.11 -9.94 2.27
N ASN A 143 5.17 -9.14 2.76
CA ASN A 143 4.44 -8.20 1.92
C ASN A 143 5.29 -6.93 1.71
N THR A 144 5.36 -6.44 0.48
CA THR A 144 6.19 -5.28 0.10
C THR A 144 5.48 -3.93 0.22
N GLY A 145 4.24 -3.90 0.74
CA GLY A 145 3.45 -2.68 0.89
C GLY A 145 3.65 -1.95 2.20
N VAL A 146 4.37 -2.54 3.16
CA VAL A 146 4.82 -1.85 4.39
C VAL A 146 6.24 -2.28 4.69
N MET A 147 7.19 -1.35 4.56
CA MET A 147 8.61 -1.64 4.79
C MET A 147 9.31 -0.46 5.46
N VAL A 148 10.25 -0.77 6.36
CA VAL A 148 11.30 0.17 6.78
C VAL A 148 12.51 -0.09 5.90
N MET A 149 13.10 0.94 5.30
CA MET A 149 14.21 0.78 4.36
C MET A 149 15.38 1.70 4.73
N ASP A 150 16.58 1.13 4.80
CA ASP A 150 17.85 1.86 4.87
C ASP A 150 18.28 2.22 3.44
N LEU A 151 18.03 3.46 3.04
CA LEU A 151 18.40 3.95 1.71
C LEU A 151 19.90 4.24 1.57
N GLY A 152 20.64 4.37 2.68
CA GLY A 152 22.10 4.45 2.64
C GLY A 152 22.68 3.12 2.14
N LYS A 153 22.39 2.04 2.87
CA LYS A 153 22.78 0.68 2.49
C LYS A 153 22.17 0.24 1.16
N TRP A 154 20.94 0.69 0.84
CA TRP A 154 20.30 0.41 -0.44
C TRP A 154 21.12 0.93 -1.63
N ARG A 155 21.60 2.18 -1.54
CA ARG A 155 22.40 2.83 -2.59
C ARG A 155 23.79 2.22 -2.66
N GLU A 156 24.47 2.05 -1.53
CA GLU A 156 25.80 1.43 -1.44
C GLU A 156 25.80 0.01 -2.03
N GLY A 157 24.82 -0.81 -1.68
CA GLY A 157 24.69 -2.18 -2.17
C GLY A 157 24.04 -2.32 -3.55
N ASN A 158 23.74 -1.20 -4.22
CA ASN A 158 23.13 -1.12 -5.55
C ASN A 158 21.90 -2.02 -5.71
N TYR A 159 21.00 -1.99 -4.73
CA TYR A 159 19.88 -2.94 -4.63
C TYR A 159 18.84 -2.75 -5.75
N ARG A 160 18.72 -1.54 -6.30
CA ARG A 160 17.96 -1.32 -7.54
C ARG A 160 18.46 -2.24 -8.65
N LYS A 161 19.76 -2.26 -8.93
CA LYS A 161 20.33 -3.07 -10.02
C LYS A 161 20.18 -4.57 -9.78
N LYS A 162 20.28 -5.01 -8.53
CA LYS A 162 20.01 -6.42 -8.17
C LYS A 162 18.56 -6.81 -8.49
N ILE A 163 17.61 -5.94 -8.22
CA ILE A 163 16.19 -6.15 -8.57
C ILE A 163 16.00 -6.14 -10.09
N GLU A 164 16.54 -5.13 -10.79
CA GLU A 164 16.46 -5.04 -12.25
C GLU A 164 17.04 -6.29 -12.94
N GLY A 165 18.16 -6.84 -12.46
CA GLY A 165 18.74 -8.06 -13.02
C GLY A 165 17.81 -9.29 -12.94
N TRP A 166 17.04 -9.44 -11.87
CA TRP A 166 16.01 -10.49 -11.79
C TRP A 166 14.83 -10.23 -12.73
N MET A 167 14.48 -8.96 -12.95
CA MET A 167 13.45 -8.58 -13.91
C MET A 167 13.90 -8.83 -15.36
N GLU A 168 15.17 -8.59 -15.67
CA GLU A 168 15.77 -8.92 -16.97
C GLU A 168 15.80 -10.43 -17.21
N LEU A 169 16.22 -11.21 -16.20
CA LEU A 169 16.19 -12.67 -16.29
C LEU A 169 14.78 -13.20 -16.53
N GLN A 170 13.78 -12.66 -15.84
CA GLN A 170 12.37 -13.01 -16.03
C GLN A 170 11.90 -12.84 -17.48
N ARG A 171 12.42 -11.84 -18.21
CA ARG A 171 12.09 -11.62 -19.63
C ARG A 171 12.66 -12.70 -20.55
N GLN A 172 13.78 -13.32 -20.16
CA GLN A 172 14.45 -14.38 -20.92
C GLN A 172 13.90 -15.76 -20.55
N LYS A 173 13.68 -15.98 -19.25
CA LYS A 173 13.17 -17.23 -18.68
C LYS A 173 12.09 -16.89 -17.67
N ARG A 174 10.88 -17.37 -17.90
CA ARG A 174 9.75 -17.13 -17.00
C ARG A 174 9.93 -17.94 -15.71
N ILE A 175 10.27 -17.26 -14.62
CA ILE A 175 10.61 -17.81 -13.30
C ILE A 175 9.62 -17.44 -12.20
N TYR A 176 8.71 -16.48 -12.45
CA TYR A 176 7.63 -16.10 -11.55
C TYR A 176 6.47 -15.43 -12.30
N GLU A 177 5.36 -15.16 -11.59
CA GLU A 177 4.15 -14.60 -12.21
C GLU A 177 3.52 -13.43 -11.44
N LEU A 178 3.99 -13.13 -10.22
CA LEU A 178 3.36 -12.17 -9.30
C LEU A 178 3.93 -10.74 -9.39
N GLY A 179 4.22 -10.27 -10.61
CA GLY A 179 4.60 -8.88 -10.89
C GLY A 179 5.84 -8.42 -10.14
N SER A 180 5.72 -7.33 -9.38
CA SER A 180 6.83 -6.66 -8.69
C SER A 180 7.21 -7.25 -7.32
N LEU A 181 6.53 -8.29 -6.85
CA LEU A 181 6.84 -8.93 -5.57
C LEU A 181 8.01 -9.94 -5.66
N PRO A 182 8.02 -10.91 -6.59
CA PRO A 182 9.06 -11.94 -6.64
C PRO A 182 10.50 -11.40 -6.72
N PRO A 183 10.82 -10.30 -7.46
CA PRO A 183 12.16 -9.71 -7.42
C PRO A 183 12.61 -9.28 -6.01
N PHE A 184 11.70 -8.77 -5.18
CA PHE A 184 12.01 -8.49 -3.77
C PHE A 184 12.27 -9.76 -2.98
N LEU A 185 11.49 -10.82 -3.20
CA LEU A 185 11.69 -12.10 -2.53
C LEU A 185 13.05 -12.72 -2.90
N LEU A 186 13.47 -12.62 -4.17
CA LEU A 186 14.79 -13.10 -4.62
C LEU A 186 15.94 -12.32 -3.96
N VAL A 187 15.79 -11.01 -3.84
CA VAL A 187 16.86 -10.16 -3.30
C VAL A 187 16.93 -10.22 -1.77
N PHE A 188 15.78 -10.22 -1.08
CA PHE A 188 15.71 -10.02 0.37
C PHE A 188 15.15 -11.22 1.15
N GLY A 189 14.62 -12.26 0.52
CA GLY A 189 14.11 -13.43 1.22
C GLY A 189 15.15 -14.03 2.17
N GLY A 190 14.82 -14.10 3.46
CA GLY A 190 15.73 -14.55 4.53
C GLY A 190 16.76 -13.51 5.00
N LEU A 191 16.69 -12.28 4.49
CA LEU A 191 17.56 -11.14 4.83
C LEU A 191 16.76 -9.92 5.31
N VAL A 192 15.46 -10.09 5.61
CA VAL A 192 14.58 -9.05 6.15
C VAL A 192 14.80 -8.94 7.66
N GLU A 193 14.66 -7.73 8.21
CA GLU A 193 14.46 -7.55 9.64
C GLU A 193 13.01 -7.89 9.99
N PRO A 194 12.75 -8.93 10.82
CA PRO A 194 11.40 -9.31 11.19
C PRO A 194 10.73 -8.19 12.00
N ILE A 195 9.67 -7.62 11.44
CA ILE A 195 8.83 -6.62 12.12
C ILE A 195 7.56 -7.29 12.64
N ASN A 196 7.08 -6.87 13.82
CA ASN A 196 5.85 -7.40 14.40
C ASN A 196 4.66 -7.27 13.42
N HIS A 197 3.85 -8.34 13.31
CA HIS A 197 2.74 -8.43 12.35
C HIS A 197 1.68 -7.34 12.48
N ARG A 198 1.55 -6.72 13.66
CA ARG A 198 0.65 -5.58 13.88
C ARG A 198 0.83 -4.44 12.87
N TRP A 199 2.03 -4.31 12.29
CA TRP A 199 2.37 -3.28 11.32
C TRP A 199 1.89 -3.55 9.90
N ASN A 200 1.29 -4.72 9.63
CA ASN A 200 0.73 -5.00 8.31
C ASN A 200 -0.41 -6.03 8.40
N GLN A 201 -1.60 -5.59 8.79
CA GLN A 201 -2.82 -6.39 8.63
C GLN A 201 -3.21 -6.44 7.15
N HIS A 202 -2.49 -7.26 6.37
CA HIS A 202 -2.66 -7.37 4.94
C HIS A 202 -3.77 -8.38 4.56
N GLY A 203 -4.19 -8.30 3.30
CA GLY A 203 -5.20 -9.19 2.71
C GLY A 203 -6.63 -8.71 2.91
N LEU A 204 -6.86 -7.48 3.39
CA LEU A 204 -8.21 -6.93 3.56
C LEU A 204 -8.92 -6.68 2.22
N GLY A 205 -8.16 -6.66 1.11
CA GLY A 205 -8.71 -6.66 -0.24
C GLY A 205 -9.32 -7.99 -0.68
N GLY A 206 -9.40 -8.96 0.23
CA GLY A 206 -10.00 -10.27 0.01
C GLY A 206 -9.08 -11.25 -0.69
N ASP A 207 -9.51 -12.51 -0.74
CA ASP A 207 -8.84 -13.52 -1.56
C ASP A 207 -8.92 -13.16 -3.06
N ASN A 208 -7.99 -13.70 -3.86
CA ASN A 208 -7.94 -13.42 -5.29
C ASN A 208 -9.06 -14.12 -6.10
N VAL A 209 -9.95 -14.88 -5.46
CA VAL A 209 -10.86 -15.86 -6.09
C VAL A 209 -12.34 -15.47 -5.89
N MET A 210 -12.79 -15.38 -4.64
CA MET A 210 -14.14 -15.04 -4.21
C MET A 210 -14.27 -13.57 -3.74
N GLY A 211 -13.16 -12.88 -3.50
CA GLY A 211 -13.17 -11.51 -2.96
C GLY A 211 -13.76 -11.43 -1.55
N SER A 212 -13.70 -12.54 -0.81
CA SER A 212 -14.31 -12.69 0.52
C SER A 212 -13.74 -11.70 1.53
N CYS A 213 -14.58 -11.25 2.46
CA CYS A 213 -14.14 -10.41 3.57
C CYS A 213 -13.25 -11.23 4.50
N ARG A 214 -12.06 -10.71 4.83
CA ARG A 214 -11.12 -11.36 5.73
C ARG A 214 -11.21 -10.77 7.13
N SER A 215 -11.23 -11.63 8.14
CA SER A 215 -11.08 -11.23 9.54
C SER A 215 -9.66 -10.73 9.83
N LEU A 216 -9.52 -9.95 10.91
CA LEU A 216 -8.22 -9.55 11.44
C LEU A 216 -7.42 -10.78 11.90
N HIS A 217 -6.09 -10.70 11.84
CA HIS A 217 -5.24 -11.68 12.49
C HIS A 217 -5.33 -11.51 14.01
N PRO A 218 -5.02 -12.54 14.80
CA PRO A 218 -4.97 -12.41 16.26
C PRO A 218 -3.96 -11.36 16.72
N GLY A 219 -4.23 -10.70 17.85
CA GLY A 219 -3.34 -9.73 18.46
C GLY A 219 -3.61 -8.26 18.04
N PRO A 220 -2.76 -7.32 18.51
CA PRO A 220 -2.94 -5.90 18.22
C PRO A 220 -2.74 -5.59 16.73
N VAL A 221 -3.43 -4.56 16.26
CA VAL A 221 -3.31 -4.02 14.90
C VAL A 221 -2.89 -2.57 14.97
N SER A 222 -1.85 -2.20 14.23
CA SER A 222 -1.33 -0.83 14.09
C SER A 222 -1.55 -0.27 12.69
N LEU A 223 -1.71 -1.14 11.69
CA LEU A 223 -1.92 -0.74 10.30
C LEU A 223 -2.79 -1.77 9.57
N LEU A 224 -3.84 -1.28 8.93
CA LEU A 224 -4.78 -2.03 8.08
C LEU A 224 -4.38 -1.88 6.61
N HIS A 225 -4.34 -2.97 5.85
CA HIS A 225 -3.86 -2.94 4.46
C HIS A 225 -4.79 -3.75 3.53
N TRP A 226 -5.42 -3.04 2.59
CA TRP A 226 -6.30 -3.60 1.54
C TRP A 226 -5.52 -4.19 0.37
N SER A 227 -4.42 -4.88 0.67
CA SER A 227 -3.68 -5.66 -0.31
C SER A 227 -4.60 -6.71 -0.93
N GLY A 228 -4.61 -6.84 -2.25
CA GLY A 228 -5.53 -7.74 -2.95
C GLY A 228 -6.27 -7.04 -4.09
N LYS A 229 -7.33 -7.69 -4.59
CA LYS A 229 -8.16 -7.18 -5.69
C LYS A 229 -9.23 -6.19 -5.20
N GLY A 230 -9.93 -6.52 -4.11
CA GLY A 230 -10.96 -5.68 -3.54
C GLY A 230 -10.37 -4.42 -2.94
N LYS A 231 -10.94 -3.27 -3.27
CA LYS A 231 -10.57 -1.98 -2.68
C LYS A 231 -11.76 -1.42 -1.91
N PRO A 232 -11.51 -0.80 -0.75
CA PRO A 232 -12.59 -0.38 0.13
C PRO A 232 -13.50 0.64 -0.56
N TRP A 233 -12.94 1.63 -1.27
CA TRP A 233 -13.71 2.60 -2.03
C TRP A 233 -14.57 1.97 -3.14
N VAL A 234 -14.08 0.91 -3.81
CA VAL A 234 -14.85 0.19 -4.84
C VAL A 234 -16.03 -0.53 -4.19
N ARG A 235 -15.79 -1.26 -3.09
CA ARG A 235 -16.83 -2.01 -2.39
C ARG A 235 -17.87 -1.10 -1.73
N LEU A 236 -17.46 0.05 -1.21
CA LEU A 236 -18.34 1.10 -0.70
C LEU A 236 -19.21 1.68 -1.82
N ASP A 237 -18.62 2.07 -2.95
CA ASP A 237 -19.33 2.61 -4.11
C ASP A 237 -20.35 1.59 -4.68
N GLU A 238 -19.99 0.31 -4.71
CA GLU A 238 -20.87 -0.80 -5.14
C GLU A 238 -21.93 -1.19 -4.11
N LYS A 239 -21.95 -0.56 -2.92
CA LYS A 239 -22.85 -0.93 -1.80
C LYS A 239 -22.70 -2.40 -1.36
N ARG A 240 -21.50 -2.95 -1.49
CA ARG A 240 -21.13 -4.30 -1.01
C ARG A 240 -19.88 -4.25 -0.11
N PRO A 241 -19.86 -3.40 0.94
CA PRO A 241 -18.68 -3.26 1.78
C PRO A 241 -18.45 -4.50 2.65
N CYS A 242 -17.18 -4.80 2.88
CA CYS A 242 -16.79 -5.59 4.04
C CYS A 242 -16.88 -4.73 5.32
N PRO A 243 -17.10 -5.31 6.51
CA PRO A 243 -17.21 -4.54 7.75
C PRO A 243 -16.06 -3.56 7.99
N LEU A 244 -14.82 -3.95 7.64
CA LEU A 244 -13.65 -3.10 7.81
C LEU A 244 -13.56 -1.94 6.80
N ASP A 245 -14.25 -2.01 5.66
CA ASP A 245 -14.19 -0.94 4.63
C ASP A 245 -14.74 0.38 5.16
N TYR A 246 -15.66 0.34 6.13
CA TYR A 246 -16.16 1.55 6.80
C TYR A 246 -15.08 2.31 7.58
N LEU A 247 -13.94 1.67 7.93
CA LEU A 247 -12.80 2.38 8.50
C LEU A 247 -12.08 3.26 7.46
N TRP A 248 -12.26 2.99 6.17
CA TRP A 248 -11.74 3.82 5.08
C TRP A 248 -12.62 5.05 4.84
N GLU A 249 -13.94 4.91 4.94
CA GLU A 249 -14.94 5.91 4.55
C GLU A 249 -14.67 7.34 5.07
N PRO A 250 -14.28 7.56 6.34
CA PRO A 250 -13.99 8.92 6.84
C PRO A 250 -12.81 9.61 6.13
N TYR A 251 -11.91 8.83 5.55
CA TYR A 251 -10.69 9.29 4.87
C TYR A 251 -10.87 9.39 3.35
N ASP A 252 -12.02 8.98 2.82
CA ASP A 252 -12.31 9.15 1.39
C ASP A 252 -12.54 10.64 1.09
N LEU A 253 -11.51 11.26 0.50
CA LEU A 253 -11.53 12.66 0.11
C LEU A 253 -12.47 12.90 -1.08
N TYR A 254 -12.90 11.85 -1.78
CA TYR A 254 -13.89 11.94 -2.82
C TYR A 254 -15.29 11.99 -2.22
N LYS A 255 -15.85 13.20 -2.06
CA LYS A 255 -17.27 13.39 -1.77
C LYS A 255 -18.00 13.84 -3.05
N PRO A 256 -18.96 13.05 -3.59
CA PRO A 256 -19.74 13.47 -4.75
C PRO A 256 -20.59 14.72 -4.51
N ASN A 257 -20.85 15.09 -3.24
CA ASN A 257 -21.94 15.98 -2.86
C ASN A 257 -21.56 17.08 -1.85
N TYR A 258 -20.59 17.94 -2.19
CA TYR A 258 -20.44 19.23 -1.48
C TYR A 258 -21.31 20.35 -2.07
N GLN A 259 -22.02 20.10 -3.19
CA GLN A 259 -22.95 21.09 -3.77
C GLN A 259 -24.41 20.91 -3.32
N SER A 260 -24.83 19.70 -2.94
CA SER A 260 -26.23 19.42 -2.55
C SER A 260 -26.55 19.71 -1.08
N SER A 261 -25.55 19.77 -0.20
CA SER A 261 -25.74 20.13 1.21
C SER A 261 -25.83 21.65 1.47
N LYS A 262 -25.26 22.49 0.60
CA LYS A 262 -25.48 23.96 0.66
C LYS A 262 -26.83 24.40 0.08
N MET A 263 -27.38 23.69 -0.91
CA MET A 263 -28.73 24.00 -1.42
C MET A 263 -29.87 23.56 -0.48
N ARG A 264 -29.64 22.60 0.43
CA ARG A 264 -30.64 22.23 1.45
C ARG A 264 -30.71 23.19 2.65
N LEU A 265 -29.61 23.90 2.96
CA LEU A 265 -29.59 24.89 4.05
C LEU A 265 -30.09 26.27 3.62
N GLN A 266 -30.12 26.59 2.32
CA GLN A 266 -30.72 27.83 1.83
C GLN A 266 -32.22 27.73 1.57
N HIS A 267 -32.78 26.53 1.35
CA HIS A 267 -34.23 26.37 1.16
C HIS A 267 -35.05 26.29 2.45
N HIS A 268 -34.43 26.13 3.62
CA HIS A 268 -35.15 26.10 4.90
C HIS A 268 -35.29 27.47 5.58
N HIS A 269 -34.80 28.55 4.97
CA HIS A 269 -34.93 29.90 5.54
C HIS A 269 -36.12 30.72 5.03
N ASN A 270 -36.97 30.17 4.17
CA ASN A 270 -38.21 30.84 3.75
C ASN A 270 -39.40 29.89 3.89
N LEU A 271 -40.13 29.99 5.00
CA LEU A 271 -41.60 29.93 5.11
C LEU A 271 -42.02 30.15 6.58
N PRO A 272 -43.19 30.78 6.83
CA PRO A 272 -43.48 31.51 8.06
C PRO A 272 -44.00 30.64 9.22
N PHE A 273 -43.87 31.20 10.41
CA PHE A 273 -44.51 30.80 11.66
C PHE A 273 -45.98 30.38 11.46
N SER A 274 -46.36 29.19 11.94
CA SER A 274 -47.67 28.98 12.54
C SER A 274 -47.59 27.93 13.65
N SER A 275 -48.22 28.27 14.76
CA SER A 275 -48.28 27.56 16.03
C SER A 275 -49.26 26.39 15.99
N SER A 276 -48.90 25.25 16.59
CA SER A 276 -49.82 24.46 17.44
C SER A 276 -49.10 23.33 18.18
N THR A 277 -49.57 23.13 19.39
CA THR A 277 -49.14 22.25 20.49
C THR A 277 -49.59 20.80 20.32
N ASN A 278 -48.75 19.81 20.69
CA ASN A 278 -48.96 18.85 21.80
C ASN A 278 -48.26 17.48 21.66
N LEU A 279 -47.69 17.06 22.80
CA LEU A 279 -47.56 15.74 23.44
C LEU A 279 -46.73 14.57 22.84
N PHE A 280 -45.73 14.19 23.68
CA PHE A 280 -45.22 12.88 24.11
C PHE A 280 -45.03 11.69 23.16
N GLY A 281 -43.86 11.05 23.30
CA GLY A 281 -43.66 9.63 22.97
C GLY A 281 -42.20 9.18 22.98
N TYR A 282 -41.67 8.80 24.15
CA TYR A 282 -40.46 7.97 24.27
C TYR A 282 -40.69 6.59 23.63
N SER A 283 -39.68 6.04 22.94
CA SER A 283 -39.23 4.66 23.19
C SER A 283 -37.90 4.36 22.51
N ASN A 284 -36.95 3.87 23.32
CA ASN A 284 -35.81 3.05 22.92
C ASN A 284 -36.29 1.80 22.18
N TYR A 285 -35.43 1.18 21.35
CA TYR A 285 -35.08 -0.24 21.46
C TYR A 285 -33.79 -0.55 20.69
N PHE A 286 -32.84 -1.12 21.42
CA PHE A 286 -31.79 -2.03 20.93
C PHE A 286 -32.45 -3.27 20.30
N ILE A 287 -31.86 -3.82 19.23
CA ILE A 287 -31.11 -5.10 19.15
C ILE A 287 -30.07 -4.92 18.03
#